data_AF-A0A090T7Q8-F1
#
_entry.id   AF-A0A090T7Q8-F1
#
_cell.length_a   1.000
_cell.length_b   1.000
_cell.length_c   1.000
_cell.angle_alpha   90.00
_cell.angle_beta   90.00
_cell.angle_gamma   90.00
#
_symmetry.space_group_name_H-M   'P 1'
#
loop_
_entity.id
_entity.type
_entity.pdbx_description
1 polymer ?
#
loop_
_entity_poly.entity_id
_entity_poly.type
_entity_poly.pdbx_seq_one_letter_code
_entity_poly.pdbx_strand_id
1 'polypeptide(L)'
;MLTTLTKNPLIIAILLGLLVYLLSIPVPTIVVDAGNYFATMTLPLALLCTGGSLDLSSMKKEQAPTWIASGYKLVLAPLAITLAAYFTGFRGLELGILFFMNASPVAAASYVMARSMGGNSILAANIIALTTVLSTITCTLGILTLSLYGLI
;
A
#
# COMPACT_ATOMS: atom_id res chain seq x y z
N MET A 1 6.88 -20.81 -9.48
CA MET A 1 6.16 -19.57 -9.13
C MET A 1 5.07 -19.82 -8.08
N LEU A 2 4.11 -20.74 -8.30
CA LEU A 2 3.07 -21.08 -7.31
C LEU A 2 3.63 -21.63 -5.98
N THR A 3 4.67 -22.48 -6.04
CA THR A 3 5.34 -23.03 -4.86
C THR A 3 6.03 -21.98 -3.96
N THR A 4 6.32 -20.79 -4.51
CA THR A 4 6.91 -19.68 -3.75
C THR A 4 5.83 -18.88 -3.01
N LEU A 5 4.62 -18.74 -3.59
CA LEU A 5 3.48 -18.11 -2.91
C LEU A 5 3.00 -18.92 -1.71
N THR A 6 2.90 -20.26 -1.85
CA THR A 6 2.45 -21.15 -0.77
C THR A 6 3.42 -21.19 0.41
N LYS A 7 4.65 -20.70 0.25
CA LYS A 7 5.66 -20.58 1.32
C LYS A 7 5.80 -19.15 1.84
N ASN A 8 5.03 -18.19 1.31
CA ASN A 8 5.13 -16.80 1.74
C ASN A 8 4.42 -16.63 3.10
N PRO A 9 5.16 -16.31 4.18
CA PRO A 9 4.58 -16.23 5.52
C PRO A 9 3.50 -15.15 5.65
N LEU A 10 3.57 -14.05 4.87
CA LEU A 10 2.53 -13.03 4.86
C LEU A 10 1.21 -13.57 4.31
N ILE A 11 1.26 -14.31 3.19
CA ILE A 11 0.07 -14.90 2.58
C ILE A 11 -0.55 -15.94 3.52
N ILE A 12 0.28 -16.81 4.09
CA ILE A 12 -0.18 -17.84 5.04
C ILE A 12 -0.85 -17.20 6.26
N ALA A 13 -0.23 -16.16 6.85
CA ALA A 13 -0.78 -15.47 8.00
C ALA A 13 -2.15 -14.81 7.71
N ILE A 14 -2.29 -14.13 6.56
CA ILE A 14 -3.56 -13.51 6.14
C ILE A 14 -4.65 -14.57 5.94
N LEU A 15 -4.32 -15.68 5.27
CA LEU A 15 -5.27 -16.78 5.03
C LEU A 15 -5.73 -17.45 6.33
N LEU A 16 -4.80 -17.73 7.25
CA LEU A 16 -5.15 -18.28 8.56
C LEU A 16 -6.01 -17.31 9.37
N GLY A 17 -5.65 -16.02 9.39
CA GLY A 17 -6.44 -14.98 10.06
C GLY A 17 -7.86 -14.88 9.49
N LEU A 18 -7.99 -14.91 8.16
CA LEU A 18 -9.29 -14.90 7.48
C LEU A 18 -10.11 -16.15 7.81
N LEU A 19 -9.49 -17.33 7.85
CA LEU A 19 -10.16 -18.59 8.16
C LEU A 19 -10.68 -18.61 9.61
N VAL A 20 -9.87 -18.12 10.56
CA VAL A 20 -10.28 -17.95 11.96
C VAL A 20 -11.44 -16.96 12.10
N TYR A 21 -11.38 -15.84 11.36
CA TYR A 21 -12.47 -14.86 11.31
C TYR A 21 -13.78 -15.45 10.77
N LEU A 22 -13.72 -16.18 9.65
CA LEU A 22 -14.89 -16.80 9.03
C LEU A 22 -15.51 -17.90 9.90
N LEU A 23 -14.68 -18.69 10.58
CA LEU A 23 -15.15 -19.74 11.50
C LEU A 23 -15.61 -19.21 12.86
N SER A 24 -15.48 -17.89 13.12
CA SER A 24 -15.82 -17.25 14.39
C SER A 24 -15.23 -17.97 15.60
N ILE A 25 -14.01 -18.49 15.45
CA ILE A 25 -13.34 -19.24 16.53
C ILE A 25 -13.05 -18.26 17.67
N PRO A 26 -13.49 -18.54 18.91
CA PRO A 26 -13.20 -17.67 20.04
C PRO A 26 -11.70 -17.71 20.34
N VAL A 27 -11.01 -16.60 20.06
CA VAL A 27 -9.58 -16.45 20.35
C VAL A 27 -9.43 -15.82 21.74
N PRO A 28 -8.63 -16.40 22.65
CA PRO A 28 -8.37 -15.81 23.97
C PRO A 28 -7.80 -14.39 23.86
N THR A 29 -8.24 -13.49 24.74
CA THR A 29 -7.80 -12.08 24.74
C THR A 29 -6.29 -11.92 24.81
N ILE A 30 -5.60 -12.77 25.57
CA ILE A 30 -4.12 -12.80 25.68
C ILE A 30 -3.45 -12.92 24.31
N VAL A 31 -3.99 -13.75 23.40
CA VAL A 31 -3.42 -13.95 22.06
C VAL A 31 -3.68 -12.73 21.18
N VAL A 32 -4.87 -12.13 21.30
CA VAL A 32 -5.24 -10.90 20.58
C VAL A 32 -4.35 -9.74 21.01
N ASP A 33 -4.17 -9.55 22.31
CA ASP A 33 -3.34 -8.47 22.86
C ASP A 33 -1.87 -8.65 22.47
N ALA A 34 -1.33 -9.87 22.61
CA ALA A 34 0.01 -10.19 22.13
C ALA A 34 0.18 -9.89 20.63
N GLY A 35 -0.78 -10.31 19.80
CA GLY A 35 -0.79 -10.02 18.36
C GLY A 35 -0.84 -8.52 18.06
N ASN A 36 -1.65 -7.76 18.79
CA ASN A 36 -1.76 -6.31 18.64
C ASN A 36 -0.45 -5.58 18.98
N TYR A 37 0.30 -6.04 19.99
CA TYR A 37 1.62 -5.49 20.27
C TYR A 37 2.58 -5.66 19.08
N PHE A 38 2.61 -6.84 18.45
CA PHE A 38 3.41 -7.03 17.23
C PHE A 38 2.90 -6.21 16.03
N ALA A 39 1.58 -6.14 15.85
CA ALA A 39 0.96 -5.40 14.74
C ALA A 39 1.30 -3.91 14.79
N THR A 40 1.18 -3.29 15.96
CA THR A 40 1.48 -1.87 16.17
C THR A 40 2.97 -1.54 15.99
N MET A 41 3.87 -2.47 16.31
CA MET A 41 5.32 -2.31 16.06
C MET A 41 5.72 -2.51 14.59
N THR A 42 4.90 -3.23 13.81
CA THR A 42 5.24 -3.59 12.43
C THR A 42 5.36 -2.36 11.53
N LEU A 43 4.46 -1.38 11.65
CA LEU A 43 4.51 -0.17 10.83
C LEU A 43 5.76 0.69 11.13
N PRO A 44 6.09 1.04 12.39
CA PRO A 44 7.34 1.72 12.73
C PRO A 44 8.59 0.99 12.23
N LEU A 45 8.67 -0.33 12.42
CA LEU A 45 9.81 -1.12 11.95
C LEU A 45 9.91 -1.14 10.42
N ALA A 46 8.77 -1.29 9.72
CA ALA A 46 8.74 -1.24 8.27
C ALA A 46 9.22 0.12 7.77
N LEU A 47 8.74 1.22 8.35
CA LEU A 47 9.18 2.57 8.00
C LEU A 47 10.67 2.79 8.31
N LEU A 48 11.16 2.35 9.46
CA LEU A 48 12.58 2.42 9.83
C LEU A 48 13.45 1.62 8.84
N CYS A 49 13.06 0.39 8.51
CA CYS A 49 13.79 -0.44 7.54
C CYS A 49 13.76 0.15 6.13
N THR A 50 12.61 0.67 5.68
CA THR A 50 12.50 1.33 4.36
C THR A 50 13.34 2.61 4.31
N GLY A 51 13.32 3.43 5.36
CA GLY A 51 14.14 4.64 5.46
C GLY A 51 15.63 4.34 5.56
N GLY A 52 16.03 3.34 6.34
CA GLY A 52 17.43 2.90 6.45
C GLY A 52 17.96 2.17 5.21
N SER A 53 17.06 1.62 4.38
CA SER A 53 17.41 1.02 3.08
C SER A 53 17.26 2.00 1.92
N LEU A 54 16.91 3.26 2.19
CA LEU A 54 16.79 4.28 1.19
C LEU A 54 18.18 4.59 0.62
N ASP A 55 18.32 4.41 -0.67
CA ASP A 55 19.56 4.76 -1.37
C ASP A 55 19.21 5.76 -2.49
N LEU A 56 19.44 7.05 -2.18
CA LEU A 56 19.23 8.16 -3.10
C LEU A 56 20.15 8.08 -4.34
N SER A 57 21.30 7.41 -4.24
CA SER A 57 22.20 7.17 -5.36
C SER A 57 21.63 6.07 -6.27
N SER A 58 21.12 4.99 -5.66
CA SER A 58 20.35 3.95 -6.37
C SER A 58 19.08 4.50 -7.02
N MET A 59 18.38 5.45 -6.40
CA MET A 59 17.24 6.14 -7.03
C MET A 59 17.63 6.78 -8.35
N LYS A 60 18.86 7.33 -8.46
CA LYS A 60 19.36 7.92 -9.70
C LYS A 60 19.78 6.89 -10.75
N LYS A 61 20.14 5.68 -10.32
CA LYS A 61 20.51 4.56 -11.21
C LYS A 61 19.28 3.83 -11.76
N GLU A 62 18.26 3.64 -10.92
CA GLU A 62 16.99 2.96 -11.23
C GLU A 62 15.83 3.97 -11.37
N GLN A 63 16.08 5.11 -12.04
CA GLN A 63 15.11 6.21 -12.14
C GLN A 63 13.84 5.81 -12.88
N ALA A 64 13.98 5.15 -14.04
CA ALA A 64 12.86 4.78 -14.88
C ALA A 64 11.83 3.91 -14.15
N PRO A 65 12.20 2.74 -13.56
CA PRO A 65 11.22 1.91 -12.85
C PRO A 65 10.62 2.61 -11.62
N THR A 66 11.40 3.43 -10.91
CA THR A 66 10.91 4.17 -9.73
C THR A 66 9.84 5.19 -10.10
N TRP A 67 10.09 6.00 -11.14
CA TRP A 67 9.15 7.03 -11.59
C TRP A 67 7.92 6.45 -12.27
N ILE A 68 8.09 5.41 -13.09
CA ILE A 68 6.96 4.73 -13.76
C ILE A 68 6.04 4.10 -12.71
N ALA A 69 6.59 3.37 -11.73
CA ALA A 69 5.78 2.74 -10.69
C ALA A 69 5.07 3.78 -9.81
N SER A 70 5.77 4.86 -9.44
CA SER A 70 5.21 5.92 -8.60
C SER A 70 4.14 6.72 -9.33
N GLY A 71 4.37 7.08 -10.60
CA GLY A 71 3.39 7.77 -11.44
C GLY A 71 2.17 6.90 -11.73
N TYR A 72 2.38 5.60 -11.98
CA TYR A 72 1.29 4.65 -12.12
C TYR A 72 0.44 4.60 -10.85
N LYS A 73 1.06 4.41 -9.69
CA LYS A 73 0.33 4.27 -8.42
C LYS A 73 -0.38 5.55 -7.99
N LEU A 74 0.27 6.72 -8.12
CA LEU A 74 -0.27 7.98 -7.59
C LEU A 74 -1.18 8.74 -8.55
N VAL A 75 -1.08 8.48 -9.86
CA VAL A 75 -1.84 9.23 -10.87
C VAL A 75 -2.73 8.29 -11.66
N LEU A 76 -2.15 7.32 -12.37
CA LEU A 76 -2.95 6.45 -13.26
C LEU A 76 -3.96 5.60 -12.51
N ALA A 77 -3.56 4.96 -11.41
CA ALA A 77 -4.45 4.09 -10.63
C ALA A 77 -5.65 4.84 -10.02
N PRO A 78 -5.47 5.95 -9.25
CA PRO A 78 -6.60 6.68 -8.71
C PRO A 78 -7.46 7.33 -9.80
N LEU A 79 -6.89 7.84 -10.90
CA LEU A 79 -7.67 8.37 -12.01
C LEU A 79 -8.50 7.28 -12.72
N ALA A 80 -7.90 6.14 -13.04
CA ALA A 80 -8.60 5.05 -13.70
C ALA A 80 -9.76 4.53 -12.84
N ILE A 81 -9.52 4.35 -11.53
CA ILE A 81 -10.54 3.83 -10.62
C ILE A 81 -11.63 4.86 -10.36
N THR A 82 -11.31 6.13 -10.18
CA THR A 82 -12.34 7.17 -10.02
C THR A 82 -13.18 7.36 -11.27
N LEU A 83 -12.57 7.34 -12.47
CA LEU A 83 -13.33 7.41 -13.72
C LEU A 83 -14.24 6.19 -13.86
N ALA A 84 -13.73 4.98 -13.63
CA ALA A 84 -14.55 3.77 -13.67
C ALA A 84 -15.68 3.80 -12.64
N ALA A 85 -15.43 4.24 -11.42
CA ALA A 85 -16.43 4.41 -10.38
C ALA A 85 -17.50 5.44 -10.78
N TYR A 86 -17.07 6.56 -11.37
CA TYR A 86 -17.99 7.57 -11.88
C TYR A 86 -18.91 7.02 -12.99
N PHE A 87 -18.38 6.25 -13.94
CA PHE A 87 -19.18 5.64 -15.01
C PHE A 87 -20.11 4.52 -14.52
N THR A 88 -19.75 3.84 -13.44
CA THR A 88 -20.58 2.79 -12.82
C THR A 88 -21.65 3.34 -11.87
N GLY A 89 -21.67 4.66 -11.64
CA GLY A 89 -22.75 5.35 -10.93
C GLY A 89 -22.40 5.80 -9.51
N PHE A 90 -21.17 5.59 -9.02
CA PHE A 90 -20.74 6.07 -7.71
C PHE A 90 -20.69 7.61 -7.69
N ARG A 91 -21.20 8.23 -6.62
CA ARG A 91 -21.30 9.69 -6.47
C ARG A 91 -21.04 10.12 -5.03
N GLY A 92 -20.61 11.36 -4.83
CA GLY A 92 -20.46 11.94 -3.49
C GLY A 92 -19.42 11.20 -2.66
N LEU A 93 -19.75 10.92 -1.40
CA LEU A 93 -18.83 10.34 -0.43
C LEU A 93 -18.18 9.02 -0.89
N GLU A 94 -18.94 8.12 -1.54
CA GLU A 94 -18.43 6.82 -2.00
C GLU A 94 -17.31 6.97 -3.04
N LEU A 95 -17.46 7.92 -3.96
CA LEU A 95 -16.45 8.24 -4.96
C LEU A 95 -15.19 8.82 -4.30
N GLY A 96 -15.37 9.68 -3.29
CA GLY A 96 -14.28 10.23 -2.50
C GLY A 96 -13.49 9.17 -1.74
N ILE A 97 -14.18 8.20 -1.12
CA ILE A 97 -13.53 7.08 -0.42
C ILE A 97 -12.73 6.22 -1.42
N LEU A 98 -13.31 5.87 -2.56
CA LEU A 98 -12.63 5.08 -3.60
C LEU A 98 -11.39 5.79 -4.15
N PHE A 99 -11.49 7.10 -4.39
CA PHE A 99 -10.34 7.93 -4.76
C PHE A 99 -9.26 7.84 -3.68
N PHE A 100 -9.62 8.15 -2.43
CA PHE A 100 -8.67 8.28 -1.31
C PHE A 100 -7.93 6.97 -1.03
N MET A 101 -8.65 5.84 -1.03
CA MET A 101 -8.05 4.51 -0.87
C MET A 101 -7.00 4.21 -1.94
N ASN A 102 -7.21 4.68 -3.17
CA ASN A 102 -6.30 4.42 -4.28
C ASN A 102 -5.15 5.43 -4.38
N ALA A 103 -5.40 6.68 -3.97
CA ALA A 103 -4.42 7.76 -3.89
C ALA A 103 -3.40 7.58 -2.74
N SER A 104 -3.69 6.68 -1.79
CA SER A 104 -2.75 6.28 -0.74
C SER A 104 -1.40 5.82 -1.31
N PRO A 105 -0.27 6.14 -0.64
CA PRO A 105 1.06 5.68 -1.05
C PRO A 105 1.19 4.15 -1.04
N VAL A 106 2.29 3.66 -1.61
CA VAL A 106 2.58 2.22 -1.67
C VAL A 106 2.73 1.64 -0.26
N ALA A 107 2.16 0.46 -0.03
CA ALA A 107 2.20 -0.21 1.26
C ALA A 107 3.64 -0.55 1.68
N ALA A 108 4.00 -0.19 2.92
CA ALA A 108 5.34 -0.46 3.48
C ALA A 108 5.67 -1.98 3.52
N ALA A 109 4.65 -2.84 3.65
CA ALA A 109 4.79 -4.29 3.60
C ALA A 109 5.39 -4.81 2.27
N SER A 110 5.28 -4.05 1.17
CA SER A 110 5.85 -4.41 -0.13
C SER A 110 7.39 -4.51 -0.10
N TYR A 111 8.07 -3.74 0.77
CA TYR A 111 9.52 -3.85 0.96
C TYR A 111 9.91 -5.21 1.53
N VAL A 112 9.25 -5.64 2.62
CA VAL A 112 9.51 -6.93 3.27
C VAL A 112 9.20 -8.06 2.30
N MET A 113 8.11 -7.95 1.55
CA MET A 113 7.74 -8.91 0.52
C MET A 113 8.80 -9.00 -0.58
N ALA A 114 9.21 -7.88 -1.17
CA ALA A 114 10.25 -7.83 -2.19
C ALA A 114 11.56 -8.46 -1.70
N ARG A 115 11.96 -8.16 -0.46
CA ARG A 115 13.16 -8.75 0.16
C ARG A 115 13.03 -10.26 0.37
N SER A 116 11.90 -10.73 0.88
CA SER A 116 11.66 -12.16 1.13
C SER A 116 11.62 -13.01 -0.14
N MET A 117 11.23 -12.41 -1.28
CA MET A 117 11.14 -13.08 -2.58
C MET A 117 12.43 -12.97 -3.40
N GLY A 118 13.51 -12.40 -2.84
CA GLY A 118 14.78 -12.19 -3.56
C GLY A 118 14.69 -11.10 -4.64
N GLY A 119 13.69 -10.22 -4.57
CA GLY A 119 13.52 -9.08 -5.46
C GLY A 119 14.36 -7.87 -5.05
N ASN A 120 14.24 -6.78 -5.81
CA ASN A 120 14.96 -5.54 -5.53
C ASN A 120 14.29 -4.75 -4.39
N SER A 121 14.71 -5.03 -3.16
CA SER A 121 14.19 -4.34 -1.96
C SER A 121 14.58 -2.87 -1.88
N ILE A 122 15.71 -2.47 -2.47
CA ILE A 122 16.14 -1.06 -2.52
C ILE A 122 15.21 -0.26 -3.43
N LEU A 123 14.87 -0.79 -4.61
CA LEU A 123 13.88 -0.19 -5.50
C LEU A 123 12.52 -0.07 -4.81
N ALA A 124 12.08 -1.11 -4.10
CA ALA A 124 10.82 -1.07 -3.34
C ALA A 124 10.85 0.03 -2.26
N ALA A 125 11.93 0.15 -1.48
CA ALA A 125 12.09 1.21 -0.48
C ALA A 125 12.04 2.61 -1.11
N ASN A 126 12.72 2.80 -2.25
CA ASN A 126 12.73 4.05 -2.99
C ASN A 126 11.34 4.44 -3.52
N ILE A 127 10.58 3.48 -4.05
CA ILE A 127 9.18 3.70 -4.49
C ILE A 127 8.30 4.07 -3.29
N ILE A 128 8.42 3.39 -2.15
CA ILE A 128 7.65 3.72 -0.94
C ILE A 128 7.95 5.15 -0.51
N ALA A 129 9.22 5.53 -0.41
CA ALA A 129 9.60 6.88 0.00
C ALA A 129 9.09 7.94 -0.97
N LEU A 130 9.31 7.75 -2.28
CA LEU A 130 8.87 8.68 -3.30
C LEU A 130 7.35 8.83 -3.31
N THR A 131 6.62 7.71 -3.24
CA THR A 131 5.15 7.75 -3.22
C THR A 131 4.62 8.33 -1.92
N THR A 132 5.28 8.13 -0.78
CA THR A 132 4.87 8.74 0.51
C THR A 132 4.93 10.26 0.43
N VAL A 133 6.05 10.82 -0.03
CA VAL A 133 6.21 12.27 -0.17
C VAL A 133 5.25 12.85 -1.21
N LEU A 134 5.21 12.25 -2.41
CA LEU A 134 4.38 12.74 -3.50
C LEU A 134 2.87 12.55 -3.22
N SER A 135 2.47 11.52 -2.47
CA SER A 135 1.05 11.26 -2.16
C SER A 135 0.39 12.42 -1.44
N THR A 136 1.13 13.14 -0.58
CA THR A 136 0.58 14.31 0.13
C THR A 136 0.10 15.37 -0.87
N ILE A 137 0.89 15.61 -1.93
CA ILE A 137 0.57 16.58 -2.98
C ILE A 137 -0.52 16.03 -3.90
N THR A 138 -0.34 14.79 -4.42
CA THR A 138 -1.28 14.22 -5.40
C THR A 138 -2.66 13.96 -4.81
N CYS A 139 -2.73 13.50 -3.55
CA CYS A 139 -3.98 13.29 -2.85
C CYS A 139 -4.69 14.61 -2.58
N THR A 140 -3.98 15.62 -2.07
CA THR A 140 -4.55 16.96 -1.84
C THR A 140 -5.11 17.56 -3.12
N LEU A 141 -4.32 17.54 -4.20
CA LEU A 141 -4.77 18.05 -5.50
C LEU A 141 -5.96 17.25 -6.05
N GLY A 142 -5.94 15.92 -5.93
CA GLY A 142 -7.00 15.09 -6.46
C GLY A 142 -8.32 15.20 -5.70
N ILE A 143 -8.29 15.38 -4.37
CA ILE A 143 -9.51 15.69 -3.60
C ILE A 143 -10.04 17.08 -3.98
N LEU A 144 -9.15 18.07 -4.08
CA LEU A 144 -9.53 19.43 -4.46
C LEU A 144 -10.18 19.47 -5.83
N THR A 145 -9.62 18.79 -6.84
CA THR A 145 -10.25 18.74 -8.17
C THR A 145 -11.62 18.08 -8.11
N LEU A 146 -11.75 16.94 -7.42
CA LEU A 146 -13.03 16.24 -7.28
C LEU A 146 -14.09 17.13 -6.59
N SER A 147 -13.69 17.89 -5.57
CA SER A 147 -14.57 18.85 -4.88
C SER A 147 -14.93 20.06 -5.75
N LEU A 148 -13.98 20.63 -6.50
CA LEU A 148 -14.21 21.76 -7.41
C LEU A 148 -15.21 21.43 -8.52
N TYR A 149 -15.18 20.19 -9.02
CA TYR A 149 -16.14 19.71 -10.02
C TYR A 149 -17.48 19.26 -9.41
N GLY A 150 -17.67 19.37 -8.09
CA GLY A 150 -18.89 18.96 -7.40
C GLY A 150 -19.16 17.45 -7.47
N LEU A 151 -18.12 16.64 -7.67
CA LEU A 151 -18.20 15.18 -7.74
C LEU A 151 -18.27 14.53 -6.35
N ILE A 152 -17.74 15.23 -5.35
CA ILE A 152 -17.76 14.87 -3.93
C ILE A 152 -18.15 16.06 -3.06
#